data_AF-A0A962V1H3-F1
#
_entry.id   AF-A0A962V1H3-F1
#
_cell.length_a   1.000
_cell.length_b   1.000
_cell.length_c   1.000
_cell.angle_alpha   90.00
_cell.angle_beta   90.00
_cell.angle_gamma   90.00
#
_symmetry.space_group_name_H-M   'P 1'
#
loop_
_entity.id
_entity.type
_entity.pdbx_description
1 polymer ?
#
loop_
_entity_poly.entity_id
_entity_poly.type
_entity_poly.pdbx_seq_one_letter_code
_entity_poly.pdbx_strand_id
1 'polypeptide(L)'
;MQCATGSSRSNARQWPNVLAKLPTLIIILALLTAGCSTPVGVQVTDPQTVHHELTRNVLSTGNLSAYTEIVLRQLDLTEQYAADPTQALATLHDAMVAGLSADSSDPDSVDRLFALAELSFQHALTRHQAPYYLAASV
;
A
#
# COMPACT_ATOMS: atom_id res chain seq x y z
N MET A 1 -4.16 39.54 -84.32
CA MET A 1 -4.83 40.14 -83.15
C MET A 1 -5.90 39.14 -82.71
N GLN A 2 -5.91 38.47 -81.56
CA GLN A 2 -5.11 38.51 -80.34
C GLN A 2 -4.83 37.05 -79.87
N CYS A 3 -3.66 36.83 -79.29
CA CYS A 3 -3.32 35.64 -78.52
C CYS A 3 -4.02 35.70 -77.15
N ALA A 4 -4.78 34.66 -76.78
CA ALA A 4 -5.26 34.49 -75.41
C ALA A 4 -4.23 33.67 -74.62
N THR A 5 -3.62 34.32 -73.63
CA THR A 5 -2.64 33.77 -72.70
C THR A 5 -3.29 32.83 -71.70
N GLY A 6 -2.62 31.70 -71.42
CA GLY A 6 -3.02 30.73 -70.43
C GLY A 6 -2.93 31.25 -68.99
N SER A 7 -3.80 30.72 -68.13
CA SER A 7 -3.70 30.84 -66.68
C SER A 7 -4.15 29.52 -66.05
N SER A 8 -3.24 28.54 -66.04
CA SER A 8 -3.39 27.30 -65.29
C SER A 8 -2.96 27.55 -63.85
N ARG A 9 -3.91 27.77 -62.95
CA ARG A 9 -3.64 27.86 -61.50
C ARG A 9 -3.32 26.47 -60.99
N SER A 10 -2.04 26.25 -60.68
CA SER A 10 -1.56 25.09 -59.94
C SER A 10 -2.28 24.98 -58.60
N ASN A 11 -3.05 23.91 -58.42
CA ASN A 11 -3.68 23.53 -57.15
C ASN A 11 -2.58 23.08 -56.19
N ALA A 12 -2.08 24.02 -55.39
CA ALA A 12 -1.03 23.78 -54.41
C ALA A 12 -1.57 22.92 -53.25
N ARG A 13 -1.29 21.63 -53.34
CA ARG A 13 -1.03 20.66 -52.25
C ARG A 13 -1.19 21.26 -50.84
N GLN A 14 -2.39 21.12 -50.28
CA GLN A 14 -2.76 21.59 -48.93
C GLN A 14 -2.20 20.69 -47.80
N TRP A 15 -1.07 20.01 -48.00
CA TRP A 15 -0.52 19.01 -47.08
C TRP A 15 0.81 19.43 -46.43
N PRO A 16 0.82 20.41 -45.50
CA PRO A 16 1.94 20.50 -44.56
C PRO A 16 1.53 20.33 -43.08
N ASN A 17 0.27 20.56 -42.71
CA ASN A 17 -0.09 20.68 -41.28
C ASN A 17 -0.39 19.35 -40.57
N VAL A 18 -0.81 18.33 -41.32
CA VAL A 18 -1.18 17.02 -40.76
C VAL A 18 0.07 16.19 -40.41
N LEU A 19 1.14 16.31 -41.22
CA LEU A 19 2.42 15.64 -40.97
C LEU A 19 3.17 16.25 -39.77
N ALA A 20 3.09 17.56 -39.55
CA ALA A 20 3.80 18.24 -38.46
C ALA A 20 3.22 17.94 -37.06
N LYS A 21 1.94 17.53 -36.98
CA LYS A 21 1.24 17.20 -35.72
C LYS A 21 1.31 15.71 -35.37
N LEU A 22 1.74 14.89 -36.31
CA LEU A 22 1.87 13.45 -36.21
C LEU A 22 2.88 12.98 -35.13
N PRO A 23 4.09 13.57 -34.99
CA PRO A 23 5.02 13.16 -33.93
C PRO A 23 4.51 13.51 -32.53
N THR A 24 3.83 14.64 -32.37
CA THR A 24 3.26 15.07 -31.07
C THR A 24 2.14 14.14 -30.63
N LEU A 25 1.28 13.72 -31.56
CA LEU A 25 0.22 12.76 -31.30
C LEU A 25 0.78 11.39 -30.87
N ILE A 26 1.84 10.93 -31.55
CA ILE A 26 2.53 9.66 -31.19
C ILE A 26 3.13 9.73 -29.79
N ILE A 27 3.75 10.86 -29.41
CA ILE A 27 4.32 11.05 -28.08
C ILE A 27 3.23 11.01 -27.00
N ILE A 28 2.12 11.73 -27.21
CA ILE A 28 0.99 11.74 -26.27
C ILE A 28 0.40 10.33 -26.13
N LEU A 29 0.23 9.61 -27.24
CA LEU A 29 -0.26 8.24 -27.24
C LEU A 29 0.70 7.29 -26.50
N ALA A 30 2.01 7.44 -26.71
CA ALA A 30 3.02 6.65 -26.01
C ALA A 30 3.00 6.88 -24.50
N LEU A 31 2.87 8.13 -24.04
CA LEU A 31 2.74 8.47 -22.63
C LEU A 31 1.47 7.88 -22.00
N LEU A 32 0.35 7.88 -22.73
CA LEU A 32 -0.91 7.28 -22.27
C LEU A 32 -0.81 5.75 -22.11
N THR A 33 -0.02 5.07 -22.94
CA THR A 33 0.15 3.60 -22.85
C THR A 33 1.19 3.14 -21.83
N ALA A 34 2.11 4.02 -21.40
CA ALA A 34 3.18 3.68 -20.45
C ALA A 34 2.68 3.39 -19.03
N GLY A 35 1.41 3.65 -18.72
CA GLY A 35 0.81 3.46 -17.39
C GLY A 35 0.10 2.12 -17.15
N CYS A 36 -0.05 1.24 -18.15
CA CYS A 36 -0.84 0.00 -18.00
C CYS A 36 -0.08 -1.20 -17.44
N SER A 37 1.17 -1.05 -17.00
CA SER A 37 1.89 -2.12 -16.32
C SER A 37 1.94 -1.83 -14.82
N THR A 38 0.95 -2.32 -14.07
CA THR A 38 1.12 -2.47 -12.62
C THR A 38 2.19 -3.54 -12.39
N PRO A 39 3.36 -3.20 -11.80
CA PRO A 39 4.43 -4.18 -11.57
C PRO A 39 4.12 -5.00 -10.31
N VAL A 40 2.89 -5.50 -10.19
CA VAL A 40 2.48 -6.42 -9.13
C VAL A 40 2.42 -7.81 -9.76
N GLY A 41 3.58 -8.47 -9.81
CA GLY A 41 3.66 -9.87 -10.21
C GLY A 41 3.10 -10.75 -9.09
N VAL A 42 1.93 -11.36 -9.32
CA VAL A 42 1.43 -12.41 -8.43
C VAL A 42 2.22 -13.69 -8.74
N GLN A 43 3.08 -14.10 -7.80
CA GLN A 43 3.66 -15.44 -7.80
C GLN A 43 2.58 -16.42 -7.35
N VAL A 44 2.23 -17.39 -8.20
CA VAL A 44 1.28 -18.46 -7.82
C VAL A 44 2.00 -19.39 -6.85
N THR A 45 1.81 -19.16 -5.56
CA THR A 45 2.23 -20.04 -4.47
C THR A 45 1.12 -21.02 -4.10
N ASP A 46 1.50 -22.13 -3.47
CA ASP A 46 0.55 -23.12 -2.96
C ASP A 46 -0.53 -22.46 -2.07
N PRO A 47 -1.83 -22.64 -2.36
CA PRO A 47 -2.91 -21.96 -1.63
C PRO A 47 -2.91 -22.27 -0.13
N GLN A 48 -2.52 -23.48 0.28
CA GLN A 48 -2.48 -23.84 1.70
C GLN A 48 -1.37 -23.08 2.42
N THR A 49 -0.22 -22.91 1.78
CA THR A 49 0.91 -22.13 2.28
C THR A 49 0.55 -20.65 2.42
N VAL A 50 -0.15 -20.09 1.43
CA VAL A 50 -0.67 -18.70 1.50
C VAL A 50 -1.67 -18.55 2.63
N HIS A 51 -2.66 -19.43 2.72
CA HIS A 51 -3.63 -19.39 3.81
C HIS A 51 -2.95 -19.51 5.18
N HIS A 52 -1.97 -20.41 5.32
CA HIS A 52 -1.24 -20.58 6.56
C HIS A 52 -0.47 -19.31 6.95
N GLU A 53 0.24 -18.68 6.02
CA GLU A 53 0.93 -17.40 6.26
C GLU A 53 -0.06 -16.27 6.62
N LEU A 54 -1.20 -16.19 5.95
CA LEU A 54 -2.22 -15.17 6.24
C LEU A 54 -2.87 -15.37 7.62
N THR A 55 -3.03 -16.61 8.06
CA THR A 55 -3.64 -16.94 9.37
C THR A 55 -2.62 -17.06 10.49
N ARG A 56 -1.32 -16.92 10.20
CA ARG A 56 -0.29 -17.03 11.22
C ARG A 56 -0.48 -15.93 12.26
N ASN A 57 -0.32 -16.31 13.50
CA ASN A 57 -0.32 -15.41 14.63
C ASN A 57 0.48 -16.06 15.77
N VAL A 58 0.62 -15.34 16.88
CA VAL A 58 1.38 -15.84 18.03
C VAL A 58 0.76 -17.11 18.62
N LEU A 59 -0.57 -17.28 18.52
CA LEU A 59 -1.27 -18.47 19.03
C LEU A 59 -0.99 -19.74 18.22
N SER A 60 -0.73 -19.61 16.91
CA SER A 60 -0.50 -20.74 16.01
C SER A 60 0.97 -21.06 15.81
N THR A 61 1.81 -20.04 15.68
CA THR A 61 3.23 -20.20 15.30
C THR A 61 4.22 -19.63 16.31
N GLY A 62 3.75 -18.91 17.34
CA GLY A 62 4.59 -18.15 18.27
C GLY A 62 5.18 -16.86 17.68
N ASN A 63 5.04 -16.63 16.38
CA ASN A 63 5.49 -15.43 15.69
C ASN A 63 4.34 -14.45 15.49
N LEU A 64 4.67 -13.16 15.34
CA LEU A 64 3.68 -12.14 15.03
C LEU A 64 3.00 -12.43 13.69
N SER A 65 1.71 -12.09 13.62
CA SER A 65 1.00 -12.03 12.36
C SER A 65 1.63 -10.97 11.45
N ALA A 66 1.57 -11.19 10.14
CA ALA A 66 2.03 -10.19 9.16
C ALA A 66 1.31 -8.84 9.33
N TYR A 67 0.08 -8.90 9.83
CA TYR A 67 -0.73 -7.73 10.12
C TYR A 67 -0.19 -6.90 11.30
N THR A 68 0.13 -7.53 12.43
CA THR A 68 0.75 -6.81 13.56
C THR A 68 2.12 -6.25 13.19
N GLU A 69 2.87 -6.93 12.32
CA GLU A 69 4.12 -6.40 11.75
C GLU A 69 3.88 -5.13 10.90
N ILE A 70 2.76 -5.04 10.18
CA ILE A 70 2.37 -3.83 9.44
C ILE A 70 2.06 -2.70 10.41
N VAL A 71 1.28 -2.94 11.46
CA VAL A 71 0.95 -1.91 12.48
C VAL A 71 2.20 -1.38 13.16
N LEU A 72 3.11 -2.27 13.58
CA LEU A 72 4.39 -1.87 14.16
C LEU A 72 5.23 -1.01 13.20
N ARG A 73 5.15 -1.25 11.90
CA ARG A 73 5.90 -0.48 10.90
C ARG A 73 5.27 0.87 10.62
N GLN A 74 3.94 0.93 10.54
CA GLN A 74 3.22 2.19 10.34
C GLN A 74 3.43 3.17 11.49
N LEU A 75 3.61 2.66 12.71
CA LEU A 75 3.83 3.46 13.91
C LEU A 75 5.31 3.60 14.30
N ASP A 76 6.22 3.09 13.46
CA ASP A 76 7.67 3.08 13.72
C ASP A 76 8.06 2.44 15.07
N LEU A 77 7.29 1.43 15.50
CA LEU A 77 7.45 0.71 16.76
C LEU A 77 8.24 -0.61 16.61
N THR A 78 8.66 -0.98 15.39
CA THR A 78 9.29 -2.28 15.13
C THR A 78 10.58 -2.46 15.94
N GLU A 79 11.50 -1.49 15.85
CA GLU A 79 12.76 -1.54 16.61
C GLU A 79 12.51 -1.31 18.10
N GLN A 80 11.57 -0.42 18.44
CA GLN A 80 11.24 -0.13 19.83
C GLN A 80 10.68 -1.35 20.55
N TYR A 81 9.81 -2.13 19.93
CA TYR A 81 9.26 -3.34 20.54
C TYR A 81 10.34 -4.41 20.79
N ALA A 82 11.33 -4.50 19.90
CA ALA A 82 12.45 -5.40 20.09
C ALA A 82 13.38 -4.98 21.25
N ALA A 83 13.57 -3.68 21.45
CA ALA A 83 14.45 -3.12 22.48
C ALA A 83 13.74 -2.99 23.85
N ASP A 84 12.56 -2.37 23.86
CA ASP A 84 11.72 -2.13 25.03
C ASP A 84 10.23 -2.40 24.69
N PRO A 85 9.80 -3.67 24.80
CA PRO A 85 8.42 -4.05 24.51
C PRO A 85 7.41 -3.39 25.44
N THR A 86 7.79 -3.05 26.68
CA THR A 86 6.88 -2.39 27.62
C THR A 86 6.57 -0.97 27.17
N GLN A 87 7.59 -0.22 26.74
CA GLN A 87 7.41 1.12 26.21
C GLN A 87 6.62 1.11 24.90
N ALA A 88 6.96 0.20 23.97
CA ALA A 88 6.23 0.08 22.70
C ALA A 88 4.74 -0.25 22.90
N LEU A 89 4.42 -1.14 23.84
CA LEU A 89 3.03 -1.46 24.20
C LEU A 89 2.29 -0.24 24.76
N ALA A 90 2.95 0.56 25.62
CA ALA A 90 2.36 1.79 26.14
C ALA A 90 2.09 2.80 25.01
N THR A 91 3.06 3.00 24.11
CA THR A 91 2.89 3.92 22.96
C THR A 91 1.77 3.47 22.02
N LEU A 92 1.65 2.17 21.74
CA LEU A 92 0.55 1.63 20.92
C LEU A 92 -0.81 1.82 21.61
N HIS A 93 -0.88 1.58 22.93
CA HIS A 93 -2.09 1.81 23.71
C HIS A 93 -2.51 3.27 23.68
N ASP A 94 -1.57 4.20 23.88
CA ASP A 94 -1.84 5.65 23.84
C ASP A 94 -2.34 6.07 22.45
N ALA A 95 -1.73 5.56 21.37
CA ALA A 95 -2.17 5.83 20.00
C ALA A 95 -3.60 5.33 19.74
N MET A 96 -3.95 4.15 20.26
CA MET A 96 -5.30 3.59 20.16
C MET A 96 -6.31 4.44 20.94
N VAL A 97 -6.02 4.83 22.18
CA VAL A 97 -6.90 5.67 23.01
C VAL A 97 -7.08 7.06 22.38
N ALA A 98 -6.02 7.63 21.82
CA ALA A 98 -6.08 8.90 21.10
C ALA A 98 -6.97 8.82 19.85
N GLY A 99 -6.87 7.74 19.06
CA GLY A 99 -7.72 7.51 17.89
C GLY A 99 -9.20 7.31 18.26
N LEU A 100 -9.46 6.52 19.29
CA LEU A 100 -10.82 6.27 19.80
C LEU A 100 -11.52 7.53 20.33
N SER A 101 -10.73 8.49 20.83
CA SER A 101 -11.21 9.78 21.34
C SER A 101 -11.45 10.82 20.24
N ALA A 102 -10.86 10.63 19.06
CA ALA A 102 -10.89 11.59 17.95
C ALA A 102 -12.08 11.35 17.01
N ASP A 103 -12.44 10.09 16.75
CA ASP A 103 -13.57 9.71 15.91
C ASP A 103 -13.92 8.22 16.13
N SER A 104 -15.16 7.88 16.47
CA SER A 104 -15.61 6.48 16.54
C SER A 104 -15.61 5.78 15.17
N SER A 105 -15.33 6.53 14.10
CA SER A 105 -15.26 6.07 12.72
C SER A 105 -13.85 5.62 12.29
N ASP A 106 -12.83 5.72 13.16
CA ASP A 106 -11.44 5.39 12.80
C ASP A 106 -11.33 3.91 12.33
N PRO A 107 -11.09 3.67 11.03
CA PRO A 107 -11.02 2.32 10.49
C PRO A 107 -9.85 1.52 11.06
N ASP A 108 -8.82 2.19 11.58
CA ASP A 108 -7.59 1.55 12.07
C ASP A 108 -7.68 1.18 13.56
N SER A 109 -8.79 1.51 14.23
CA SER A 109 -8.98 1.28 15.67
C SER A 109 -8.98 -0.21 16.03
N VAL A 110 -9.65 -1.04 15.23
CA VAL A 110 -9.68 -2.50 15.38
C VAL A 110 -8.29 -3.08 15.11
N ASP A 111 -7.57 -2.51 14.15
CA ASP A 111 -6.23 -2.95 13.77
C ASP A 111 -5.22 -2.76 14.91
N ARG A 112 -5.25 -1.59 15.53
CA ARG A 112 -4.41 -1.29 16.68
C ARG A 112 -4.76 -2.14 17.89
N LEU A 113 -6.05 -2.43 18.10
CA LEU A 113 -6.53 -3.26 19.19
C LEU A 113 -6.07 -4.71 19.06
N PHE A 114 -6.20 -5.30 17.86
CA PHE A 114 -5.71 -6.65 17.57
C PHE A 114 -4.18 -6.71 17.74
N ALA A 115 -3.44 -5.74 17.20
CA ALA A 115 -1.99 -5.68 17.34
C ALA A 115 -1.57 -5.57 18.81
N LEU A 116 -2.25 -4.74 19.61
CA LEU A 116 -1.99 -4.59 21.03
C LEU A 116 -2.21 -5.90 21.80
N ALA A 117 -3.29 -6.63 21.49
CA ALA A 117 -3.59 -7.91 22.11
C ALA A 117 -2.52 -8.98 21.75
N GLU A 118 -2.14 -9.07 20.48
CA GLU A 118 -1.13 -10.03 20.01
C GLU A 118 0.26 -9.73 20.61
N LEU A 119 0.70 -8.47 20.61
CA LEU A 119 1.98 -8.06 21.19
C LEU A 119 2.01 -8.26 22.71
N SER A 120 0.89 -8.03 23.39
CA SER A 120 0.76 -8.30 24.83
C SER A 120 0.89 -9.79 25.12
N PHE A 121 0.24 -10.63 24.32
CA PHE A 121 0.32 -12.08 24.47
C PHE A 121 1.75 -12.58 24.21
N GLN A 122 2.41 -12.12 23.15
CA GLN A 122 3.80 -12.48 22.85
C GLN A 122 4.76 -12.06 23.97
N HIS A 123 4.55 -10.85 24.52
CA HIS A 123 5.35 -10.36 25.63
C HIS A 123 5.12 -11.19 26.90
N ALA A 124 3.87 -11.59 27.16
CA ALA A 124 3.51 -12.48 28.26
C ALA A 124 4.20 -13.85 28.15
N LEU A 125 4.27 -14.42 26.95
CA LEU A 125 4.97 -15.67 26.69
C LEU A 125 6.48 -15.56 26.97
N THR A 126 7.09 -14.43 26.59
CA THR A 126 8.53 -14.22 26.73
C THR A 126 8.96 -13.94 28.18
N ARG A 127 8.14 -13.21 28.95
CA ARG A 127 8.48 -12.79 30.32
C ARG A 127 7.79 -13.62 31.41
N HIS A 128 6.84 -14.48 31.06
CA HIS A 128 5.98 -15.25 31.99
C HIS A 128 5.26 -14.37 33.02
N GLN A 129 4.82 -13.17 32.60
CA GLN A 129 4.19 -12.19 33.48
C GLN A 129 2.67 -12.16 33.31
N ALA A 130 1.96 -12.46 34.41
CA ALA A 130 0.50 -12.47 34.51
C ALA A 130 -0.22 -11.22 33.96
N PRO A 131 0.23 -9.97 34.20
CA PRO A 131 -0.52 -8.78 33.74
C PRO A 131 -0.65 -8.70 32.21
N TYR A 132 0.33 -9.20 31.46
CA TYR A 132 0.29 -9.14 30.01
C TYR A 132 -0.65 -10.17 29.38
N TYR A 133 -0.97 -11.26 30.10
CA TYR A 133 -2.06 -12.15 29.68
C TYR A 133 -3.44 -11.48 29.79
N LEU A 134 -3.63 -10.62 30.79
CA LEU A 134 -4.87 -9.86 30.95
C LEU A 134 -5.01 -8.77 29.88
N ALA A 135 -3.90 -8.10 29.54
CA ALA A 135 -3.89 -7.11 28.45
C ALA A 135 -4.19 -7.75 27.07
N ALA A 136 -3.90 -9.04 26.90
CA ALA A 136 -4.20 -9.78 25.69
C ALA A 136 -5.67 -10.24 25.56
N SER A 137 -6.44 -10.25 26.65
CA SER A 137 -7.86 -10.63 26.61
C SER A 137 -8.71 -9.40 26.36
N VAL A 138 -9.07 -9.18 25.09
CA VAL A 138 -9.93 -8.09 24.61
C VAL A 138 -11.24 -8.66 24.09
#